data_AF-A0A1U7TGK4-F1
#
_entry.id   AF-A0A1U7TGK4-F1
#
_cell.length_a   1.000
_cell.length_b   1.000
_cell.length_c   1.000
_cell.angle_alpha   90.00
_cell.angle_beta   90.00
_cell.angle_gamma   90.00
#
_symmetry.space_group_name_H-M   'P 1'
#
loop_
_entity.id
_entity.type
_entity.pdbx_description
1 polymer ?
#
loop_
_entity_poly.entity_id
_entity_poly.type
_entity_poly.pdbx_seq_one_letter_code
_entity_poly.pdbx_strand_id
1 'polypeptide(L)'
;FLGPLHEGIYAEDFYLLERITFSNLVEKITDIVANMEIDTKNMSDLVMKIDALVSSLPKRASRYDVTFLKENHSIIKMNPQENDMIFEVIAIVDPLTREAQKMAQLLVVLGKIINMKIKLFMNCRDKLSEAPLESFYRFVLEPELILGANDMSSLGPVAKFLDIPESPLLTLNMITPEGWLVEIVHSNCDLDNIHLKDIEKTVTAEYELEYLLLEGHCFDTRTEQPPRGLQFTLGTKNKPVMFDTIVMVNLGYFQLKANPGTWILKLRQGRSEDIYQIVGHEGTDSQPDLQHVIVVLNSFKSNILEVQVHKKPDKIKEDILSDKDERKGIWDSIKSFTLRLHEEDKKEKDVLNIFSVASGLLYERFLRIMMLSVLRNTKTPVKFWFLKNYLSPTFKEVIPHMAKEYGFQYELVQYKWPHWLHQQTEKQRIIWGYKILFLDVLFPLAVDKIIFVDADQIVRHDLKELRDFDLDGAPYGYTPFCDSRTDMDGYRFWKTGYWASHLSRRKYHISALYVVDLKKFRRIAAGDRLRGQYQVLSQDPNSLSNLDQDLPNNMIYQVAIKSLPQDWLWCETWCDDESKQRAKTIDLCNNPKTKEPKLKAAARIVPEWVEYDTEIKQLLDHLENEKKNAILTHDEL
;
A
#
# COMPACT_ATOMS: atom_id res chain seq x y z
N PHE A 1 22.28 -32.16 -9.69
CA PHE A 1 22.55 -32.80 -8.39
C PHE A 1 21.42 -33.76 -8.06
N LEU A 2 21.73 -34.98 -7.64
CA LEU A 2 20.75 -35.99 -7.21
C LEU A 2 21.10 -36.39 -5.77
N GLY A 3 20.20 -36.13 -4.82
CA GLY A 3 20.38 -36.48 -3.41
C GLY A 3 19.69 -35.51 -2.45
N PRO A 4 19.65 -35.84 -1.14
CA PRO A 4 20.16 -37.07 -0.52
C PRO A 4 19.31 -38.29 -0.93
N LEU A 5 19.97 -39.45 -1.00
CA LEU A 5 19.34 -40.70 -1.45
C LEU A 5 18.92 -41.50 -0.23
N HIS A 6 17.61 -41.69 -0.07
CA HIS A 6 17.03 -42.47 1.03
C HIS A 6 16.79 -43.94 0.65
N GLU A 7 16.84 -44.26 -0.64
CA GLU A 7 16.68 -45.62 -1.20
C GLU A 7 17.91 -46.00 -2.03
N GLY A 8 18.07 -47.30 -2.32
CA GLY A 8 19.18 -47.81 -3.13
C GLY A 8 19.03 -47.41 -4.59
N ILE A 9 20.10 -46.84 -5.17
CA ILE A 9 20.22 -46.62 -6.62
C ILE A 9 20.75 -47.89 -7.27
N TYR A 10 20.13 -48.32 -8.36
CA TYR A 10 20.53 -49.47 -9.15
C TYR A 10 21.23 -49.06 -10.46
N ALA A 11 21.86 -50.01 -11.14
CA ALA A 11 22.58 -49.75 -12.39
C ALA A 11 21.66 -49.17 -13.49
N GLU A 12 20.40 -49.59 -13.50
CA GLU A 12 19.37 -49.13 -14.44
C GLU A 12 19.06 -47.64 -14.26
N ASP A 13 19.12 -47.13 -13.03
CA ASP A 13 18.91 -45.71 -12.73
C ASP A 13 20.05 -44.85 -13.29
N PHE A 14 21.30 -45.34 -13.20
CA PHE A 14 22.45 -44.67 -13.82
C PHE A 14 22.33 -44.63 -15.35
N TYR A 15 21.88 -45.73 -15.96
CA TYR A 15 21.65 -45.76 -17.41
C TYR A 15 20.55 -44.78 -17.84
N LEU A 16 19.47 -44.69 -17.05
CA LEU A 16 18.41 -43.71 -17.29
C LEU A 16 18.93 -42.27 -17.14
N LEU A 17 19.71 -41.98 -16.10
CA LEU A 17 20.33 -40.66 -15.89
C LEU A 17 21.25 -40.28 -17.04
N GLU A 18 22.09 -41.22 -17.50
CA GLU A 18 22.95 -41.03 -18.67
C GLU A 18 22.11 -40.70 -19.90
N ARG A 19 21.06 -41.49 -20.19
CA ARG A 19 20.20 -41.26 -21.35
C ARG A 19 19.48 -39.91 -21.31
N ILE A 20 18.94 -39.53 -20.14
CA ILE A 20 18.26 -38.24 -19.94
C ILE A 20 19.23 -37.07 -20.11
N THR A 21 20.43 -37.18 -19.56
CA THR A 21 21.47 -36.14 -19.66
C THR A 21 21.91 -35.99 -21.10
N PHE A 22 22.13 -37.12 -21.78
CA PHE A 22 22.54 -37.14 -23.17
C PHE A 22 21.52 -36.46 -24.09
N SER A 23 20.25 -36.89 -24.04
CA SER A 23 19.19 -36.40 -24.93
C SER A 23 18.79 -34.95 -24.67
N ASN A 24 18.80 -34.50 -23.41
CA ASN A 24 18.28 -33.18 -23.06
C ASN A 24 19.32 -32.06 -23.16
N LEU A 25 20.60 -32.38 -22.96
CA LEU A 25 21.67 -31.40 -22.74
C LEU A 25 22.87 -31.65 -23.66
N VAL A 26 23.46 -32.85 -23.62
CA VAL A 26 24.72 -33.14 -24.32
C VAL A 26 24.59 -33.00 -25.84
N GLU A 27 23.52 -33.52 -26.45
CA GLU A 27 23.31 -33.39 -27.90
C GLU A 27 23.26 -31.91 -28.33
N LYS A 28 22.50 -31.09 -27.60
CA LYS A 28 22.35 -29.65 -27.90
C LYS A 28 23.66 -28.87 -27.71
N ILE A 29 24.44 -29.21 -26.68
CA ILE A 29 25.73 -28.57 -26.42
C ILE A 29 26.76 -28.99 -27.48
N THR A 30 26.73 -30.25 -27.90
CA THR A 30 27.65 -30.78 -28.91
C THR A 30 27.49 -30.05 -30.24
N ASP A 31 26.26 -29.80 -30.68
CA ASP A 31 26.00 -29.01 -31.90
C ASP A 31 26.57 -27.58 -31.81
N ILE A 32 26.48 -26.95 -30.63
CA ILE A 32 27.02 -25.59 -30.40
C ILE A 32 28.56 -25.63 -30.39
N VAL A 33 29.16 -26.58 -29.69
CA VAL A 33 30.62 -26.72 -29.56
C VAL A 33 31.25 -27.09 -30.91
N ALA A 34 30.60 -27.92 -31.72
CA ALA A 34 31.08 -28.28 -33.06
C ALA A 34 31.18 -27.06 -34.00
N ASN A 35 30.37 -26.03 -33.76
CA ASN A 35 30.42 -24.76 -34.52
C ASN A 35 31.48 -23.78 -33.98
N MET A 36 32.09 -24.05 -32.83
CA MET A 36 33.23 -23.29 -32.31
C MET A 36 34.49 -23.98 -32.87
N GLU A 37 35.32 -23.30 -33.64
CA GLU A 37 36.53 -23.83 -34.32
C GLU A 37 37.62 -24.33 -33.34
N ILE A 38 37.31 -25.33 -32.52
CA ILE A 38 38.13 -25.85 -31.41
C ILE A 38 38.73 -27.20 -31.81
N ASP A 39 39.93 -27.51 -31.31
CA ASP A 39 40.59 -28.81 -31.51
C ASP A 39 39.72 -29.95 -30.97
N THR A 40 39.38 -30.88 -31.86
CA THR A 40 38.57 -32.09 -31.64
C THR A 40 38.97 -32.93 -30.42
N LYS A 41 40.24 -32.87 -29.99
CA LYS A 41 40.75 -33.65 -28.85
C LYS A 41 40.15 -33.25 -27.50
N ASN A 42 39.63 -32.04 -27.36
CA ASN A 42 39.10 -31.51 -26.08
C ASN A 42 37.57 -31.34 -26.10
N MET A 43 36.88 -31.87 -27.14
CA MET A 43 35.46 -31.61 -27.35
C MET A 43 34.58 -32.20 -26.24
N SER A 44 34.82 -33.46 -25.85
CA SER A 44 34.04 -34.14 -24.80
C SER A 44 34.20 -33.44 -23.44
N ASP A 45 35.44 -33.07 -23.10
CA ASP A 45 35.74 -32.36 -21.85
C ASP A 45 35.07 -30.98 -21.81
N LEU A 46 35.05 -30.27 -22.94
CA LEU A 46 34.39 -28.97 -23.04
C LEU A 46 32.87 -29.10 -22.93
N VAL A 47 32.27 -30.09 -23.59
CA VAL A 47 30.82 -30.38 -23.49
C VAL A 47 30.44 -30.68 -22.04
N MET A 48 31.22 -31.51 -21.34
CA MET A 48 30.97 -31.82 -19.93
C MET A 48 31.12 -30.59 -19.02
N LYS A 49 32.12 -29.73 -19.26
CA LYS A 49 32.28 -28.46 -18.51
C LYS A 49 31.11 -27.50 -18.73
N ILE A 50 30.64 -27.38 -19.98
CA ILE A 50 29.49 -26.53 -20.32
C ILE A 50 28.22 -27.10 -19.68
N ASP A 51 28.00 -28.41 -19.75
CA ASP A 51 26.85 -29.04 -19.10
C ASP A 51 26.88 -28.81 -17.58
N ALA A 52 28.01 -29.10 -16.92
CA ALA A 52 28.16 -28.87 -15.49
C ALA A 52 27.89 -27.40 -15.10
N LEU A 53 28.34 -26.44 -15.91
CA LEU A 53 28.07 -25.02 -15.70
C LEU A 53 26.59 -24.69 -15.91
N VAL A 54 26.00 -25.05 -17.05
CA VAL A 54 24.62 -24.67 -17.41
C VAL A 54 23.59 -25.37 -16.54
N SER A 55 23.83 -26.64 -16.21
CA SER A 55 22.93 -27.48 -15.40
C SER A 55 22.99 -27.14 -13.91
N SER A 56 24.08 -26.52 -13.43
CA SER A 56 24.16 -26.00 -12.06
C SER A 56 23.46 -24.64 -11.88
N LEU A 57 23.22 -23.91 -12.97
CA LEU A 57 22.54 -22.62 -12.91
C LEU A 57 21.01 -22.83 -12.77
N PRO A 58 20.36 -22.10 -11.84
CA PRO A 58 18.91 -22.17 -11.71
C PRO A 58 18.24 -21.70 -13.00
N LYS A 59 17.41 -22.57 -13.61
CA LYS A 59 16.59 -22.23 -14.79
C LYS A 59 15.48 -21.28 -14.38
N ARG A 60 15.76 -19.97 -14.44
CA ARG A 60 14.77 -18.92 -14.12
C ARG A 60 13.83 -18.61 -15.29
N ALA A 61 14.29 -18.78 -16.52
CA ALA A 61 13.49 -18.56 -17.74
C ALA A 61 14.10 -19.29 -18.94
N SER A 62 13.26 -19.62 -19.93
CA SER A 62 13.71 -20.10 -21.24
C SER A 62 14.29 -18.97 -22.08
N ARG A 63 15.36 -19.24 -22.82
CA ARG A 63 15.92 -18.32 -23.82
C ARG A 63 15.25 -18.56 -25.17
N TYR A 64 14.96 -17.49 -25.89
CA TYR A 64 14.35 -17.54 -27.21
C TYR A 64 15.14 -16.63 -28.15
N ASP A 65 15.43 -17.12 -29.35
CA ASP A 65 15.92 -16.27 -30.42
C ASP A 65 14.75 -15.51 -31.04
N VAL A 66 14.91 -14.19 -31.18
CA VAL A 66 13.90 -13.33 -31.80
C VAL A 66 14.38 -12.95 -33.19
N THR A 67 13.68 -13.42 -34.22
CA THR A 67 13.94 -13.03 -35.61
C THR A 67 13.13 -11.78 -35.96
N PHE A 68 13.82 -10.68 -36.26
CA PHE A 68 13.18 -9.43 -36.65
C PHE A 68 13.02 -9.37 -38.18
N LEU A 69 11.80 -9.11 -38.65
CA LEU A 69 11.48 -9.07 -40.09
C LEU A 69 12.09 -7.85 -40.81
N LYS A 70 12.28 -6.73 -40.09
CA LYS A 70 12.80 -5.47 -40.62
C LYS A 70 13.66 -4.77 -39.56
N GLU A 71 14.85 -4.33 -39.93
CA GLU A 71 15.77 -3.57 -39.05
C GLU A 71 16.27 -2.26 -39.71
N ASN A 72 15.62 -1.79 -40.77
CA ASN A 72 16.14 -0.66 -41.55
C ASN A 72 15.81 0.71 -40.94
N HIS A 73 14.72 0.80 -40.17
CA HIS A 73 14.20 2.03 -39.56
C HIS A 73 13.78 1.77 -38.12
N SER A 74 13.64 2.83 -37.32
CA SER A 74 13.18 2.77 -35.92
C SER A 74 14.01 1.89 -34.99
N ILE A 75 15.30 1.71 -35.30
CA ILE A 75 16.25 0.98 -34.47
C ILE A 75 17.48 1.83 -34.19
N ILE A 76 17.96 1.78 -32.95
CA ILE A 76 19.26 2.30 -32.54
C ILE A 76 20.16 1.11 -32.25
N LYS A 77 21.33 1.08 -32.91
CA LYS A 77 22.35 0.05 -32.72
C LYS A 77 23.56 0.69 -32.04
N MET A 78 23.98 0.14 -30.91
CA MET A 78 25.23 0.52 -30.24
C MET A 78 26.13 -0.70 -30.20
N ASN A 79 27.37 -0.51 -30.66
CA ASN A 79 28.38 -1.57 -30.68
C ASN A 79 29.09 -1.62 -29.33
N PRO A 80 29.62 -2.80 -28.95
CA PRO A 80 30.46 -2.92 -27.77
C PRO A 80 31.72 -2.07 -27.91
N GLN A 81 32.24 -1.58 -26.79
CA GLN A 81 33.46 -0.77 -26.74
C GLN A 81 34.71 -1.66 -26.81
N GLU A 82 34.62 -2.87 -26.27
CA GLU A 82 35.72 -3.82 -26.17
C GLU A 82 35.38 -5.12 -26.92
N ASN A 83 36.41 -5.79 -27.45
CA ASN A 83 36.29 -7.11 -28.07
C ASN A 83 36.41 -8.25 -27.04
N ASP A 84 35.95 -8.03 -25.81
CA ASP A 84 35.91 -9.03 -24.73
C ASP A 84 34.48 -9.57 -24.55
N MET A 85 34.10 -10.02 -23.35
CA MET A 85 32.74 -10.43 -23.00
C MET A 85 31.73 -9.33 -23.37
N ILE A 86 30.77 -9.69 -24.23
CA ILE A 86 29.72 -8.79 -24.72
C ILE A 86 28.39 -9.19 -24.09
N PHE A 87 27.69 -8.21 -23.53
CA PHE A 87 26.29 -8.36 -23.14
C PHE A 87 25.40 -7.90 -24.29
N GLU A 88 24.76 -8.84 -24.98
CA GLU A 88 23.77 -8.52 -26.01
C GLU A 88 22.44 -8.11 -25.37
N VAL A 89 21.99 -6.89 -25.67
CA VAL A 89 20.74 -6.34 -25.13
C VAL A 89 19.83 -5.92 -26.26
N ILE A 90 18.67 -6.58 -26.33
CA ILE A 90 17.59 -6.23 -27.24
C ILE A 90 16.50 -5.55 -26.41
N ALA A 91 16.27 -4.28 -26.67
CA ALA A 91 15.24 -3.49 -26.02
C ALA A 91 14.16 -3.13 -27.04
N ILE A 92 12.89 -3.36 -26.71
CA ILE A 92 11.75 -3.01 -27.57
C ILE A 92 10.86 -2.12 -26.73
N VAL A 93 10.66 -0.88 -27.18
CA VAL A 93 10.01 0.13 -26.36
C VAL A 93 9.10 1.03 -27.19
N ASP A 94 7.95 1.39 -26.64
CA ASP A 94 7.18 2.54 -27.12
C ASP A 94 7.74 3.79 -26.43
N PRO A 95 8.39 4.73 -27.14
CA PRO A 95 9.04 5.90 -26.54
C PRO A 95 8.07 6.82 -25.79
N LEU A 96 6.77 6.69 -26.02
CA LEU A 96 5.73 7.52 -25.40
C LEU A 96 5.15 6.87 -24.13
N THR A 97 5.91 6.02 -23.45
CA THR A 97 5.50 5.32 -22.22
C THR A 97 6.40 5.67 -21.03
N ARG A 98 5.87 5.54 -19.81
CA ARG A 98 6.65 5.77 -18.57
C ARG A 98 7.76 4.74 -18.42
N GLU A 99 7.51 3.51 -18.85
CA GLU A 99 8.47 2.41 -18.86
C GLU A 99 9.68 2.75 -19.74
N ALA A 100 9.46 3.46 -20.85
CA ALA A 100 10.54 3.96 -21.69
C ALA A 100 11.42 4.98 -20.98
N GLN A 101 10.83 5.91 -20.22
CA GLN A 101 11.58 6.91 -19.44
C GLN A 101 12.51 6.23 -18.44
N LYS A 102 12.05 5.15 -17.78
CA LYS A 102 12.86 4.33 -16.87
C LYS A 102 13.93 3.53 -17.61
N MET A 103 13.55 2.82 -18.66
CA MET A 103 14.46 1.96 -19.43
C MET A 103 15.61 2.76 -20.06
N ALA A 104 15.32 3.94 -20.60
CA ALA A 104 16.32 4.79 -21.23
C ALA A 104 17.47 5.14 -20.27
N GLN A 105 17.16 5.61 -19.06
CA GLN A 105 18.17 5.94 -18.06
C GLN A 105 18.95 4.70 -17.61
N LEU A 106 18.27 3.57 -17.41
CA LEU A 106 18.92 2.32 -17.04
C LEU A 106 19.91 1.85 -18.11
N LEU A 107 19.54 1.90 -19.39
CA LEU A 107 20.43 1.52 -20.50
C LEU A 107 21.63 2.45 -20.62
N VAL A 108 21.46 3.76 -20.38
CA VAL A 108 22.57 4.73 -20.36
C VAL A 108 23.56 4.41 -19.24
N VAL A 109 23.08 4.10 -18.04
CA VAL A 109 23.95 3.73 -16.92
C VAL A 109 24.65 2.39 -17.19
N LEU A 110 23.90 1.35 -17.58
CA LEU A 110 24.47 0.03 -17.85
C LEU A 110 25.51 0.08 -18.99
N GLY A 111 25.26 0.86 -20.04
CA GLY A 111 26.20 1.01 -21.15
C GLY A 111 27.53 1.67 -20.78
N LYS A 112 27.63 2.30 -19.60
CA LYS A 112 28.89 2.80 -19.03
C LYS A 112 29.59 1.79 -18.12
N ILE A 113 28.86 0.83 -17.55
CA ILE A 113 29.38 -0.13 -16.56
C ILE A 113 29.79 -1.45 -17.22
N ILE A 114 29.04 -1.89 -18.22
CA ILE A 114 29.23 -3.18 -18.89
C ILE A 114 29.39 -3.01 -20.40
N ASN A 115 30.21 -3.88 -21.00
CA ASN A 115 30.46 -3.90 -22.44
C ASN A 115 29.22 -4.43 -23.20
N MET A 116 28.32 -3.53 -23.59
CA MET A 116 27.01 -3.89 -24.17
C MET A 116 26.97 -3.72 -25.69
N LYS A 117 26.30 -4.65 -26.35
CA LYS A 117 25.82 -4.52 -27.73
C LYS A 117 24.31 -4.31 -27.69
N ILE A 118 23.86 -3.09 -27.95
CA ILE A 118 22.44 -2.72 -27.82
C ILE A 118 21.76 -2.69 -29.18
N LYS A 119 20.59 -3.35 -29.28
CA LYS A 119 19.59 -3.14 -30.33
C LYS A 119 18.31 -2.60 -29.69
N LEU A 120 18.06 -1.30 -29.81
CA LEU A 120 16.88 -0.64 -29.26
C LEU A 120 15.87 -0.38 -30.38
N PHE A 121 14.73 -1.07 -30.35
CA PHE A 121 13.61 -0.90 -31.27
C PHE A 121 12.58 0.07 -30.68
N MET A 122 12.21 1.09 -31.46
CA MET A 122 11.13 2.02 -31.14
C MET A 122 9.84 1.54 -31.81
N ASN A 123 8.96 0.93 -31.03
CA ASN A 123 7.68 0.36 -31.46
C ASN A 123 6.52 1.23 -30.97
N CYS A 124 6.28 2.34 -31.65
CA CYS A 124 5.25 3.31 -31.29
C CYS A 124 3.84 2.81 -31.62
N ARG A 125 2.84 3.28 -30.87
CA ARG A 125 1.43 3.16 -31.25
C ARG A 125 1.05 4.16 -32.35
N ASP A 126 0.29 3.69 -33.35
CA ASP A 126 -0.11 4.51 -34.50
C ASP A 126 -1.12 5.62 -34.15
N LYS A 127 -1.96 5.39 -33.14
CA LYS A 127 -3.05 6.31 -32.74
C LYS A 127 -3.01 6.56 -31.25
N LEU A 128 -3.01 7.84 -30.88
CA LEU A 128 -3.10 8.32 -29.52
C LEU A 128 -4.38 9.12 -29.39
N SER A 129 -5.24 8.75 -28.44
CA SER A 129 -6.47 9.48 -28.11
C SER A 129 -6.20 10.69 -27.20
N GLU A 130 -5.12 10.63 -26.42
CA GLU A 130 -4.78 11.57 -25.36
C GLU A 130 -3.26 11.81 -25.33
N ALA A 131 -2.83 12.80 -24.53
CA ALA A 131 -1.42 13.05 -24.32
C ALA A 131 -0.78 11.81 -23.63
N PRO A 132 0.25 11.19 -24.22
CA PRO A 132 0.75 9.90 -23.74
C PRO A 132 1.61 10.04 -22.47
N LEU A 133 2.19 11.22 -22.24
CA LEU A 133 3.04 11.53 -21.09
C LEU A 133 2.62 12.87 -20.49
N GLU A 134 2.23 12.85 -19.22
CA GLU A 134 1.77 14.03 -18.46
C GLU A 134 2.71 14.39 -17.31
N SER A 135 3.89 13.76 -17.25
CA SER A 135 4.82 13.89 -16.14
C SER A 135 6.27 13.97 -16.58
N PHE A 136 7.05 14.77 -15.86
CA PHE A 136 8.52 14.76 -15.92
C PHE A 136 9.08 13.60 -15.09
N TYR A 137 10.15 12.97 -15.56
CA TYR A 137 10.73 11.80 -14.90
C TYR A 137 12.25 11.89 -14.81
N ARG A 138 12.79 11.49 -13.65
CA ARG A 138 14.23 11.30 -13.41
C ARG A 138 14.45 9.99 -12.68
N PHE A 139 15.41 9.21 -13.15
CA PHE A 139 15.85 7.97 -12.50
C PHE A 139 17.12 8.25 -11.72
N VAL A 140 17.15 7.90 -10.43
CA VAL A 140 18.29 8.16 -9.54
C VAL A 140 19.19 6.93 -9.53
N LEU A 141 20.16 6.90 -10.44
CA LEU A 141 21.20 5.88 -10.49
C LEU A 141 22.42 6.45 -11.20
N GLU A 142 23.58 6.35 -10.56
CA GLU A 142 24.86 6.82 -11.12
C GLU A 142 25.76 5.62 -11.42
N PRO A 143 26.57 5.67 -12.49
CA PRO A 143 27.43 4.55 -12.90
C PRO A 143 28.63 4.36 -11.98
N GLU A 144 29.05 5.41 -11.27
CA GLU A 144 30.23 5.44 -10.42
C GLU A 144 29.91 6.13 -9.09
N LEU A 145 30.76 5.89 -8.08
CA LEU A 145 30.65 6.54 -6.78
C LEU A 145 31.06 8.01 -6.89
N ILE A 146 30.14 8.91 -6.52
CA ILE A 146 30.41 10.35 -6.49
C ILE A 146 31.04 10.69 -5.12
N LEU A 147 32.32 11.08 -5.13
CA LEU A 147 33.00 11.60 -3.92
C LEU A 147 32.67 13.08 -3.73
N GLY A 148 32.37 13.47 -2.49
CA GLY A 148 32.13 14.87 -2.14
C GLY A 148 33.42 15.70 -2.13
N ALA A 149 33.30 17.03 -2.12
CA ALA A 149 34.45 17.88 -1.85
C ALA A 149 34.93 17.67 -0.39
N ASN A 150 36.25 17.48 -0.19
CA ASN A 150 36.93 17.31 1.10
C ASN A 150 36.79 15.96 1.83
N ASP A 151 36.72 14.81 1.15
CA ASP A 151 36.64 13.47 1.78
C ASP A 151 35.42 13.26 2.71
N MET A 152 34.50 14.23 2.74
CA MET A 152 33.19 14.08 3.35
C MET A 152 32.28 13.36 2.35
N SER A 153 31.57 12.34 2.83
CA SER A 153 30.58 11.60 2.06
C SER A 153 29.66 12.56 1.32
N SER A 154 29.61 12.46 -0.01
CA SER A 154 28.62 13.20 -0.80
C SER A 154 27.21 12.88 -0.29
N LEU A 155 26.25 13.79 -0.50
CA LEU A 155 24.83 13.57 -0.20
C LEU A 155 24.19 12.46 -1.06
N GLY A 156 25.00 11.70 -1.80
CA GLY A 156 24.55 10.66 -2.72
C GLY A 156 23.95 11.23 -4.01
N PRO A 157 23.44 10.34 -4.87
CA PRO A 157 22.76 10.74 -6.10
C PRO A 157 21.42 11.41 -5.78
N VAL A 158 21.11 12.49 -6.50
CA VAL A 158 19.88 13.28 -6.29
C VAL A 158 19.10 13.45 -7.60
N ALA A 159 17.77 13.40 -7.53
CA ALA A 159 16.92 13.75 -8.66
C ALA A 159 16.82 15.28 -8.79
N LYS A 160 17.53 15.85 -9.76
CA LYS A 160 17.44 17.28 -10.08
C LYS A 160 16.59 17.52 -11.33
N PHE A 161 15.54 18.31 -11.18
CA PHE A 161 14.73 18.81 -12.28
C PHE A 161 15.14 20.27 -12.56
N LEU A 162 15.48 20.56 -13.81
CA LEU A 162 15.90 21.88 -14.27
C LEU A 162 14.90 22.37 -15.32
N ASP A 163 14.72 23.68 -15.42
CA ASP A 163 13.91 24.34 -16.45
C ASP A 163 12.47 23.79 -16.55
N ILE A 164 11.89 23.43 -15.39
CA ILE A 164 10.48 23.01 -15.31
C ILE A 164 9.59 24.23 -15.50
N PRO A 165 8.52 24.14 -16.33
CA PRO A 165 7.58 25.24 -16.50
C PRO A 165 6.97 25.70 -15.16
N GLU A 166 6.92 27.01 -14.93
CA GLU A 166 6.54 27.55 -13.62
C GLU A 166 5.02 27.67 -13.40
N SER A 167 4.25 27.75 -14.48
CA SER A 167 2.80 27.99 -14.42
C SER A 167 1.92 26.77 -14.08
N PRO A 168 2.27 25.53 -14.46
CA PRO A 168 1.46 24.36 -14.09
C PRO A 168 1.52 24.08 -12.58
N LEU A 169 0.43 23.53 -12.05
CA LEU A 169 0.45 22.90 -10.73
C LEU A 169 1.07 21.51 -10.87
N LEU A 170 2.06 21.20 -10.04
CA LEU A 170 2.82 19.96 -10.08
C LEU A 170 2.65 19.19 -8.76
N THR A 171 2.75 17.87 -8.86
CA THR A 171 2.80 16.96 -7.71
C THR A 171 4.09 16.14 -7.79
N LEU A 172 4.84 16.10 -6.71
CA LEU A 172 6.04 15.24 -6.63
C LEU A 172 5.63 13.82 -6.24
N ASN A 173 5.97 12.85 -7.09
CA ASN A 173 5.74 11.43 -6.84
C ASN A 173 7.05 10.65 -6.84
N MET A 174 7.29 9.86 -5.79
CA MET A 174 8.48 9.02 -5.65
C MET A 174 8.14 7.58 -6.01
N ILE A 175 8.71 7.08 -7.11
CA ILE A 175 8.52 5.70 -7.56
C ILE A 175 9.64 4.83 -6.99
N THR A 176 9.28 3.94 -6.08
CA THR A 176 10.23 3.07 -5.36
C THR A 176 10.07 1.62 -5.78
N PRO A 177 11.10 0.77 -5.58
CA PRO A 177 10.92 -0.68 -5.60
C PRO A 177 9.77 -1.14 -4.67
N GLU A 178 9.13 -2.26 -5.01
CA GLU A 178 7.91 -2.71 -4.33
C GLU A 178 8.12 -2.97 -2.84
N GLY A 179 9.25 -3.59 -2.47
CA GLY A 179 9.62 -3.87 -1.08
C GLY A 179 10.07 -2.68 -0.26
N TRP A 180 9.93 -1.45 -0.75
CA TRP A 180 10.39 -0.24 -0.06
C TRP A 180 9.20 0.57 0.47
N LEU A 181 9.23 0.87 1.77
CA LEU A 181 8.35 1.83 2.44
C LEU A 181 9.11 3.12 2.69
N VAL A 182 8.80 4.11 1.86
CA VAL A 182 9.46 5.42 1.87
C VAL A 182 8.51 6.47 2.42
N GLU A 183 9.04 7.39 3.21
CA GLU A 183 8.29 8.54 3.74
C GLU A 183 9.00 9.87 3.46
N ILE A 184 8.23 10.96 3.48
CA ILE A 184 8.77 12.32 3.42
C ILE A 184 9.20 12.71 4.83
N VAL A 185 10.46 13.11 4.99
CA VAL A 185 11.01 13.57 6.28
C VAL A 185 11.18 15.08 6.34
N HIS A 186 11.52 15.71 5.21
CA HIS A 186 11.65 17.16 5.12
C HIS A 186 11.12 17.68 3.79
N SER A 187 10.45 18.82 3.82
CA SER A 187 10.12 19.59 2.62
C SER A 187 9.90 21.05 2.96
N ASN A 188 10.26 21.94 2.02
CA ASN A 188 10.04 23.38 2.15
C ASN A 188 8.71 23.88 1.57
N CYS A 189 7.92 23.02 0.91
CA CYS A 189 6.65 23.39 0.31
C CYS A 189 5.64 22.22 0.32
N ASP A 190 4.43 22.48 -0.17
CA ASP A 190 3.43 21.43 -0.38
C ASP A 190 3.78 20.61 -1.63
N LEU A 191 4.30 19.40 -1.43
CA LEU A 191 4.69 18.49 -2.51
C LEU A 191 3.50 17.98 -3.35
N ASP A 192 2.27 18.16 -2.86
CA ASP A 192 1.07 17.79 -3.61
C ASP A 192 0.55 18.91 -4.50
N ASN A 193 0.91 20.15 -4.20
CA ASN A 193 0.42 21.35 -4.86
C ASN A 193 1.58 22.33 -5.13
N ILE A 194 2.61 21.87 -5.84
CA ILE A 194 3.79 22.68 -6.18
C ILE A 194 3.42 23.62 -7.32
N HIS A 195 3.32 24.92 -7.03
CA HIS A 195 3.17 25.96 -8.04
C HIS A 195 4.43 26.84 -8.02
N LEU A 196 5.37 26.54 -8.91
CA LEU A 196 6.71 27.14 -8.90
C LEU A 196 6.69 28.66 -9.02
N LYS A 197 5.69 29.23 -9.71
CA LYS A 197 5.51 30.69 -9.79
C LYS A 197 5.31 31.37 -8.43
N ASP A 198 4.76 30.67 -7.45
CA ASP A 198 4.51 31.20 -6.10
C ASP A 198 5.70 30.93 -5.15
N ILE A 199 6.76 30.26 -5.63
CA ILE A 199 7.90 29.82 -4.81
C ILE A 199 9.16 30.57 -5.26
N GLU A 200 9.68 31.44 -4.40
CA GLU A 200 10.89 32.23 -4.69
C GLU A 200 12.19 31.42 -4.67
N LYS A 201 12.18 30.24 -4.06
CA LYS A 201 13.35 29.38 -3.82
C LYS A 201 13.24 28.05 -4.57
N THR A 202 14.37 27.36 -4.68
CA THR A 202 14.38 25.96 -5.15
C THR A 202 13.51 25.08 -4.25
N VAL A 203 12.65 24.27 -4.87
CA VAL A 203 11.88 23.25 -4.16
C VAL A 203 12.81 22.12 -3.72
N THR A 204 12.80 21.80 -2.44
CA THR A 204 13.59 20.71 -1.86
C THR A 204 12.70 19.76 -1.08
N ALA A 205 12.98 18.47 -1.22
CA ALA A 205 12.30 17.39 -0.52
C ALA A 205 13.31 16.31 -0.18
N GLU A 206 13.23 15.82 1.05
CA GLU A 206 14.02 14.70 1.53
C GLU A 206 13.09 13.55 1.91
N TYR A 207 13.44 12.37 1.41
CA TYR A 207 12.72 11.14 1.65
C TYR A 207 13.62 10.15 2.38
N GLU A 208 13.02 9.36 3.27
CA GLU A 208 13.70 8.30 4.00
C GLU A 208 13.10 6.94 3.64
N LEU A 209 13.95 5.94 3.39
CA LEU A 209 13.55 4.55 3.36
C LEU A 209 13.39 4.06 4.79
N GLU A 210 12.18 4.22 5.34
CA GLU A 210 11.88 3.91 6.73
C GLU A 210 11.91 2.40 7.02
N TYR A 211 11.39 1.59 6.08
CA TYR A 211 11.35 0.13 6.21
C TYR A 211 11.53 -0.59 4.88
N LEU A 212 12.04 -1.81 4.99
CA LEU A 212 11.92 -2.86 3.99
C LEU A 212 10.70 -3.73 4.30
N LEU A 213 10.05 -4.20 3.25
CA LEU A 213 8.90 -5.10 3.36
C LEU A 213 9.37 -6.55 3.50
N LEU A 214 8.86 -7.22 4.52
CA LEU A 214 8.86 -8.66 4.61
C LEU A 214 7.47 -9.15 4.22
N GLU A 215 7.33 -9.81 3.10
CA GLU A 215 6.05 -10.27 2.58
C GLU A 215 6.04 -11.79 2.44
N GLY A 216 4.85 -12.37 2.31
CA GLY A 216 4.74 -13.80 2.12
C GLY A 216 3.33 -14.30 1.94
N HIS A 217 3.25 -15.60 1.72
CA HIS A 217 2.02 -16.36 1.53
C HIS A 217 1.87 -17.39 2.64
N CYS A 218 0.67 -17.57 3.15
CA CYS A 218 0.38 -18.54 4.20
C CYS A 218 -0.77 -19.46 3.81
N PHE A 219 -0.58 -20.77 3.99
CA PHE A 219 -1.56 -21.80 3.61
C PHE A 219 -1.71 -22.88 4.69
N ASP A 220 -2.94 -23.36 4.89
CA ASP A 220 -3.20 -24.54 5.71
C ASP A 220 -2.95 -25.81 4.88
N THR A 221 -1.92 -26.58 5.23
CA THR A 221 -1.48 -27.80 4.53
C THR A 221 -2.57 -28.88 4.38
N ARG A 222 -3.60 -28.87 5.22
CA ARG A 222 -4.69 -29.87 5.15
C ARG A 222 -5.81 -29.48 4.21
N THR A 223 -6.05 -28.18 4.07
CA THR A 223 -7.15 -27.66 3.25
C THR A 223 -6.67 -27.01 1.97
N GLU A 224 -5.36 -26.74 1.87
CA GLU A 224 -4.72 -25.93 0.83
C GLU A 224 -5.36 -24.54 0.67
N GLN A 225 -6.01 -24.06 1.74
CA GLN A 225 -6.65 -22.75 1.77
C GLN A 225 -5.86 -21.78 2.67
N PRO A 226 -5.84 -20.49 2.34
CA PRO A 226 -5.34 -19.45 3.22
C PRO A 226 -6.04 -19.45 4.60
N PRO A 227 -5.29 -19.47 5.72
CA PRO A 227 -5.85 -19.41 7.06
C PRO A 227 -6.25 -17.96 7.39
N ARG A 228 -7.40 -17.53 6.86
CA ARG A 228 -7.92 -16.16 6.98
C ARG A 228 -7.96 -15.69 8.43
N GLY A 229 -7.43 -14.48 8.66
CA GLY A 229 -7.47 -13.86 9.99
C GLY A 229 -6.36 -14.35 10.92
N LEU A 230 -5.53 -15.32 10.48
CA LEU A 230 -4.33 -15.73 11.19
C LEU A 230 -3.40 -14.55 11.35
N GLN A 231 -2.89 -14.39 12.57
CA GLN A 231 -2.04 -13.28 12.91
C GLN A 231 -0.60 -13.73 13.10
N PHE A 232 0.31 -12.96 12.51
CA PHE A 232 1.73 -13.09 12.76
C PHE A 232 2.25 -11.91 13.58
N THR A 233 3.30 -12.18 14.34
CA THR A 233 4.15 -11.16 14.97
C THR A 233 5.58 -11.30 14.46
N LEU A 234 6.23 -10.17 14.26
CA LEU A 234 7.64 -10.06 13.91
C LEU A 234 8.38 -9.34 15.03
N GLY A 235 9.54 -9.86 15.41
CA GLY A 235 10.40 -9.22 16.39
C GLY A 235 11.82 -9.76 16.40
N THR A 236 12.62 -9.22 17.31
CA THR A 236 14.00 -9.66 17.54
C THR A 236 14.06 -10.56 18.78
N LYS A 237 15.23 -11.16 19.07
CA LYS A 237 15.43 -11.92 20.31
C LYS A 237 15.16 -11.09 21.56
N ASN A 238 15.48 -9.80 21.53
CA ASN A 238 15.33 -8.90 22.68
C ASN A 238 13.91 -8.34 22.80
N LYS A 239 13.26 -8.06 21.66
CA LYS A 239 11.88 -7.58 21.59
C LYS A 239 11.08 -8.48 20.64
N PRO A 240 10.49 -9.58 21.14
CA PRO A 240 9.89 -10.61 20.29
C PRO A 240 8.60 -10.18 19.58
N VAL A 241 7.95 -9.11 20.04
CA VAL A 241 6.76 -8.54 19.40
C VAL A 241 7.03 -7.06 19.12
N MET A 242 7.33 -6.74 17.86
CA MET A 242 7.54 -5.37 17.37
C MET A 242 6.48 -4.95 16.38
N PHE A 243 6.16 -5.84 15.44
CA PHE A 243 5.16 -5.62 14.41
C PHE A 243 4.21 -6.81 14.36
N ASP A 244 2.98 -6.57 13.93
CA ASP A 244 1.99 -7.60 13.71
C ASP A 244 1.27 -7.41 12.38
N THR A 245 0.70 -8.49 11.87
CA THR A 245 -0.06 -8.49 10.62
C THR A 245 -1.10 -9.59 10.63
N ILE A 246 -1.99 -9.57 9.63
CA ILE A 246 -3.05 -10.54 9.43
C ILE A 246 -2.93 -11.13 8.03
N VAL A 247 -3.18 -12.43 7.91
CA VAL A 247 -3.23 -13.16 6.64
C VAL A 247 -4.55 -12.89 5.91
N MET A 248 -4.44 -12.42 4.67
CA MET A 248 -5.57 -12.21 3.73
C MET A 248 -6.11 -13.53 3.18
N VAL A 249 -7.34 -13.53 2.66
CA VAL A 249 -7.85 -14.66 1.86
C VAL A 249 -7.22 -14.65 0.48
N ASN A 250 -7.04 -13.48 -0.13
CA ASN A 250 -6.39 -13.39 -1.43
C ASN A 250 -4.93 -13.87 -1.31
N LEU A 251 -4.64 -15.01 -1.93
CA LEU A 251 -3.29 -15.60 -2.02
C LEU A 251 -2.62 -15.93 -0.68
N GLY A 252 -3.35 -15.93 0.44
CA GLY A 252 -2.73 -16.05 1.76
C GLY A 252 -1.72 -14.95 2.08
N TYR A 253 -1.85 -13.80 1.42
CA TYR A 253 -0.86 -12.75 1.47
C TYR A 253 -0.80 -12.10 2.87
N PHE A 254 0.41 -11.85 3.35
CA PHE A 254 0.69 -11.01 4.50
C PHE A 254 1.92 -10.15 4.24
N GLN A 255 2.02 -9.02 4.95
CA GLN A 255 3.21 -8.17 4.91
C GLN A 255 3.51 -7.59 6.29
N LEU A 256 4.79 -7.41 6.57
CA LEU A 256 5.35 -6.85 7.78
C LEU A 256 6.44 -5.84 7.43
N LYS A 257 6.66 -4.90 8.34
CA LYS A 257 7.70 -3.89 8.22
C LYS A 257 8.93 -4.37 8.97
N ALA A 258 10.11 -4.18 8.39
CA ALA A 258 11.36 -4.59 8.99
C ALA A 258 12.52 -3.75 8.47
N ASN A 259 13.64 -3.81 9.18
CA ASN A 259 14.90 -3.19 8.79
C ASN A 259 15.99 -4.25 8.62
N PRO A 260 17.14 -3.94 8.02
CA PRO A 260 18.22 -4.91 7.90
C PRO A 260 18.58 -5.55 9.25
N GLY A 261 18.66 -6.88 9.27
CA GLY A 261 18.88 -7.64 10.51
C GLY A 261 18.18 -8.98 10.56
N THR A 262 18.30 -9.66 11.70
CA THR A 262 17.69 -10.96 11.95
C THR A 262 16.36 -10.81 12.69
N TRP A 263 15.32 -11.37 12.10
CA TRP A 263 13.94 -11.31 12.59
C TRP A 263 13.40 -12.69 12.88
N ILE A 264 12.48 -12.77 13.83
CA ILE A 264 11.77 -13.98 14.23
C ILE A 264 10.29 -13.76 13.96
N LEU A 265 9.74 -14.54 13.03
CA LEU A 265 8.31 -14.57 12.72
C LEU A 265 7.64 -15.66 13.56
N LYS A 266 6.55 -15.31 14.24
CA LYS A 266 5.77 -16.24 15.08
C LYS A 266 4.29 -16.04 14.88
N LEU A 267 3.51 -17.08 15.16
CA LEU A 267 2.07 -16.90 15.37
C LEU A 267 1.86 -15.97 16.58
N ARG A 268 0.93 -15.03 16.46
CA ARG A 268 0.58 -14.15 17.57
C ARG A 268 -0.01 -14.98 18.72
N GLN A 269 0.48 -14.72 19.92
CA GLN A 269 -0.05 -15.32 21.15
C GLN A 269 -1.56 -15.09 21.27
N GLY A 270 -2.26 -16.11 21.76
CA GLY A 270 -3.72 -16.17 21.79
C GLY A 270 -4.25 -17.02 20.63
N ARG A 271 -5.39 -16.62 20.06
CA ARG A 271 -6.20 -17.49 19.20
C ARG A 271 -5.47 -18.07 17.98
N SER A 272 -4.54 -17.31 17.39
CA SER A 272 -3.76 -17.79 16.24
C SER A 272 -2.85 -18.95 16.63
N GLU A 273 -2.06 -18.78 17.70
CA GLU A 273 -1.21 -19.83 18.26
C GLU A 273 -2.02 -20.97 18.92
N ASP A 274 -3.19 -20.69 19.49
CA ASP A 274 -4.05 -21.71 20.11
C ASP A 274 -4.62 -22.68 19.07
N ILE A 275 -5.00 -22.19 17.89
CA ILE A 275 -5.64 -22.99 16.86
C ILE A 275 -4.63 -23.60 15.89
N TYR A 276 -3.60 -22.85 15.50
CA TYR A 276 -2.66 -23.25 14.46
C TYR A 276 -1.25 -23.51 15.02
N GLN A 277 -0.47 -24.24 14.23
CA GLN A 277 0.98 -24.33 14.39
C GLN A 277 1.65 -24.23 13.02
N ILE A 278 2.84 -23.64 13.00
CA ILE A 278 3.70 -23.60 11.80
C ILE A 278 4.32 -24.98 11.64
N VAL A 279 4.27 -25.54 10.43
CA VAL A 279 4.76 -26.89 10.11
C VAL A 279 5.76 -26.93 8.97
N GLY A 280 5.86 -25.86 8.20
CA GLY A 280 6.85 -25.70 7.16
C GLY A 280 6.99 -24.24 6.80
N HIS A 281 8.15 -23.88 6.26
CA HIS A 281 8.39 -22.55 5.74
C HIS A 281 9.49 -22.57 4.67
N GLU A 282 9.35 -21.71 3.67
CA GLU A 282 10.33 -21.50 2.59
C GLU A 282 10.70 -20.01 2.48
N GLY A 283 11.86 -19.73 1.88
CA GLY A 283 12.37 -18.35 1.77
C GLY A 283 13.01 -17.80 3.05
N THR A 284 13.43 -18.68 3.96
CA THR A 284 13.90 -18.35 5.32
C THR A 284 15.34 -18.82 5.57
N ASP A 285 15.96 -18.32 6.64
CA ASP A 285 17.33 -18.68 7.05
C ASP A 285 17.39 -19.79 8.13
N SER A 286 16.23 -20.19 8.67
CA SER A 286 16.11 -21.36 9.56
C SER A 286 15.88 -22.66 8.78
N GLN A 287 16.22 -23.80 9.39
CA GLN A 287 15.82 -25.11 8.86
C GLN A 287 14.28 -25.23 8.84
N PRO A 288 13.67 -25.81 7.78
CA PRO A 288 12.21 -25.88 7.61
C PRO A 288 11.45 -26.54 8.77
N ASP A 289 12.11 -27.47 9.49
CA ASP A 289 11.50 -28.27 10.56
C ASP A 289 11.43 -27.53 11.91
N LEU A 290 11.97 -26.30 12.00
CA LEU A 290 11.95 -25.51 13.23
C LEU A 290 10.65 -24.70 13.33
N GLN A 291 9.97 -24.77 14.49
CA GLN A 291 8.80 -23.91 14.78
C GLN A 291 9.12 -22.40 14.79
N HIS A 292 10.40 -22.05 14.86
CA HIS A 292 10.86 -20.66 14.87
C HIS A 292 11.33 -20.25 13.48
N VAL A 293 10.49 -19.50 12.79
CA VAL A 293 10.81 -18.93 11.48
C VAL A 293 11.79 -17.78 11.66
N ILE A 294 13.03 -17.96 11.22
CA ILE A 294 14.09 -16.94 11.25
C ILE A 294 14.30 -16.40 9.85
N VAL A 295 14.29 -15.06 9.72
CA VAL A 295 14.50 -14.37 8.46
C VAL A 295 15.57 -13.30 8.63
N VAL A 296 16.57 -13.30 7.76
CA VAL A 296 17.65 -12.32 7.70
C VAL A 296 17.39 -11.39 6.52
N LEU A 297 17.16 -10.12 6.80
CA LEU A 297 17.06 -9.09 5.78
C LEU A 297 18.43 -8.47 5.55
N ASN A 298 19.09 -8.85 4.45
CA ASN A 298 20.41 -8.38 4.05
C ASN A 298 20.43 -7.78 2.62
N SER A 299 19.27 -7.57 2.01
CA SER A 299 19.12 -7.07 0.65
C SER A 299 18.01 -6.02 0.56
N PHE A 300 18.14 -5.10 -0.39
CA PHE A 300 17.08 -4.16 -0.75
C PHE A 300 15.96 -4.81 -1.59
N LYS A 301 16.12 -6.06 -2.01
CA LYS A 301 15.06 -6.83 -2.69
C LYS A 301 14.10 -7.39 -1.65
N SER A 302 12.81 -7.40 -1.96
CA SER A 302 11.82 -8.10 -1.13
C SER A 302 12.23 -9.56 -0.94
N ASN A 303 12.08 -10.05 0.29
CA ASN A 303 12.10 -11.48 0.56
C ASN A 303 10.64 -11.95 0.71
N ILE A 304 10.23 -12.89 -0.15
CA ILE A 304 8.88 -13.45 -0.16
C ILE A 304 8.93 -14.80 0.54
N LEU A 305 8.22 -14.92 1.66
CA LEU A 305 8.14 -16.14 2.44
C LEU A 305 6.96 -17.01 1.97
N GLU A 306 7.12 -18.32 2.08
CA GLU A 306 5.97 -19.24 2.10
C GLU A 306 5.89 -19.87 3.49
N VAL A 307 4.74 -19.77 4.14
CA VAL A 307 4.53 -20.29 5.50
C VAL A 307 3.39 -21.30 5.47
N GLN A 308 3.69 -22.51 5.89
CA GLN A 308 2.73 -23.60 5.95
C GLN A 308 2.29 -23.83 7.39
N VAL A 309 0.98 -23.84 7.60
CA VAL A 309 0.38 -24.09 8.91
C VAL A 309 -0.55 -25.28 8.86
N HIS A 310 -0.95 -25.79 10.02
CA HIS A 310 -2.16 -26.60 10.15
C HIS A 310 -2.84 -26.35 11.47
N LYS A 311 -4.13 -26.67 11.55
CA LYS A 311 -4.84 -26.67 12.82
C LYS A 311 -4.37 -27.78 13.75
N LYS A 312 -4.23 -27.46 15.04
CA LYS A 312 -3.96 -28.46 16.09
C LYS A 312 -5.11 -29.49 16.17
N PRO A 313 -4.83 -30.76 16.50
CA PRO A 313 -5.83 -31.84 16.42
C PRO A 313 -7.12 -31.60 17.21
N ASP A 314 -7.03 -30.93 18.36
CA ASP A 314 -8.16 -30.59 19.24
C ASP A 314 -8.92 -29.33 18.80
N LYS A 315 -8.42 -28.60 17.80
CA LYS A 315 -8.92 -27.29 17.35
C LYS A 315 -9.41 -27.23 15.91
N ILE A 316 -9.55 -28.39 15.24
CA ILE A 316 -9.92 -28.49 13.81
C ILE A 316 -11.22 -27.72 13.49
N LYS A 317 -12.20 -27.75 14.40
CA LYS A 317 -13.51 -27.08 14.23
C LYS A 317 -13.52 -25.61 14.67
N GLU A 318 -12.45 -25.10 15.26
CA GLU A 318 -12.37 -23.71 15.68
C GLU A 318 -12.03 -22.81 14.48
N ASP A 319 -12.67 -21.64 14.43
CA ASP A 319 -12.38 -20.55 13.51
C ASP A 319 -11.69 -19.44 14.30
N ILE A 320 -10.77 -18.69 13.70
CA ILE A 320 -10.12 -17.53 14.32
C ILE A 320 -11.13 -16.39 14.51
N LEU A 321 -12.10 -16.27 13.59
CA LEU A 321 -12.99 -15.11 13.53
C LEU A 321 -14.38 -15.35 14.18
N SER A 322 -14.57 -16.44 14.94
CA SER A 322 -15.86 -16.74 15.58
C SER A 322 -15.95 -16.23 17.02
N ASP A 323 -17.01 -15.53 17.42
CA ASP A 323 -17.14 -15.08 18.81
C ASP A 323 -17.50 -16.26 19.73
N LYS A 324 -16.66 -16.53 20.75
CA LYS A 324 -16.99 -17.46 21.85
C LYS A 324 -17.73 -16.77 23.00
N ASP A 325 -18.33 -15.60 22.78
CA ASP A 325 -19.06 -14.86 23.83
C ASP A 325 -20.51 -15.36 24.08
N GLU A 326 -20.96 -16.44 23.42
CA GLU A 326 -22.30 -17.02 23.65
C GLU A 326 -22.34 -18.31 24.50
N ARG A 327 -21.22 -18.75 25.11
CA ARG A 327 -21.27 -19.90 26.04
C ARG A 327 -20.86 -19.52 27.46
N LYS A 328 -21.87 -19.24 28.29
CA LYS A 328 -21.78 -19.24 29.76
C LYS A 328 -21.28 -20.60 30.26
N GLY A 329 -20.19 -20.60 31.02
CA GLY A 329 -19.77 -21.71 31.86
C GLY A 329 -18.28 -22.04 31.70
N ILE A 330 -17.58 -22.13 32.84
CA ILE A 330 -16.15 -22.44 33.03
C ILE A 330 -15.23 -21.20 33.11
N TRP A 331 -15.37 -20.39 34.18
CA TRP A 331 -14.39 -19.34 34.55
C TRP A 331 -14.21 -19.19 36.08
N ASP A 332 -14.20 -20.27 36.85
CA ASP A 332 -13.92 -20.21 38.30
C ASP A 332 -12.49 -20.60 38.71
N SER A 333 -11.53 -20.66 37.79
CA SER A 333 -10.15 -21.11 38.12
C SER A 333 -9.02 -20.17 37.74
N ILE A 334 -9.29 -18.94 37.26
CA ILE A 334 -8.25 -17.96 36.88
C ILE A 334 -8.48 -16.61 37.59
N LYS A 335 -8.73 -16.64 38.91
CA LYS A 335 -9.00 -15.41 39.71
C LYS A 335 -7.79 -14.84 40.46
N SER A 336 -6.58 -15.41 40.36
CA SER A 336 -5.43 -14.95 41.18
C SER A 336 -4.34 -14.14 40.45
N PHE A 337 -4.39 -13.97 39.12
CA PHE A 337 -3.35 -13.20 38.40
C PHE A 337 -3.89 -12.13 37.41
N THR A 338 -5.22 -11.98 37.32
CA THR A 338 -5.94 -11.20 36.29
C THR A 338 -6.69 -9.98 36.84
N LEU A 339 -6.32 -9.47 38.02
CA LEU A 339 -6.98 -8.29 38.59
C LEU A 339 -6.47 -6.94 38.03
N ARG A 340 -5.44 -6.93 37.18
CA ARG A 340 -4.91 -5.71 36.54
C ARG A 340 -5.16 -5.58 35.03
N LEU A 341 -5.48 -6.66 34.32
CA LEU A 341 -5.76 -6.64 32.87
C LEU A 341 -7.25 -6.44 32.54
N HIS A 342 -8.17 -6.73 33.48
CA HIS A 342 -9.60 -6.56 33.24
C HIS A 342 -10.08 -5.10 33.17
N GLU A 343 -9.28 -4.14 33.63
CA GLU A 343 -9.57 -2.70 33.49
C GLU A 343 -9.15 -2.13 32.13
N GLU A 344 -8.17 -2.71 31.44
CA GLU A 344 -7.70 -2.22 30.13
C GLU A 344 -8.65 -2.65 29.00
N ASP A 345 -9.09 -3.91 28.97
CA ASP A 345 -10.02 -4.43 27.93
C ASP A 345 -11.41 -3.75 27.96
N LYS A 346 -11.85 -3.23 29.12
CA LYS A 346 -13.09 -2.45 29.22
C LYS A 346 -12.91 -1.00 28.80
N LYS A 347 -11.71 -0.42 28.95
CA LYS A 347 -11.41 0.95 28.53
C LYS A 347 -11.26 1.06 27.02
N GLU A 348 -10.70 0.05 26.36
CA GLU A 348 -10.53 0.08 24.89
C GLU A 348 -11.86 -0.01 24.12
N LYS A 349 -12.87 -0.70 24.67
CA LYS A 349 -14.19 -0.84 24.04
C LYS A 349 -15.04 0.42 24.03
N ASP A 350 -14.75 1.43 24.85
CA ASP A 350 -15.51 2.69 24.88
C ASP A 350 -14.79 3.84 24.16
N VAL A 351 -13.77 3.55 23.37
CA VAL A 351 -13.07 4.55 22.54
C VAL A 351 -13.78 4.72 21.19
N LEU A 352 -13.92 5.97 20.76
CA LEU A 352 -14.40 6.32 19.44
C LEU A 352 -13.21 6.32 18.45
N ASN A 353 -13.18 5.33 17.56
CA ASN A 353 -12.12 5.19 16.56
C ASN A 353 -12.53 5.90 15.26
N ILE A 354 -11.77 6.92 14.86
CA ILE A 354 -12.01 7.71 13.65
C ILE A 354 -10.83 7.61 12.71
N PHE A 355 -11.06 7.20 11.48
CA PHE A 355 -10.06 7.14 10.41
C PHE A 355 -10.26 8.31 9.44
N SER A 356 -9.17 8.96 9.05
CA SER A 356 -9.21 10.00 8.03
C SER A 356 -7.90 10.06 7.24
N VAL A 357 -7.94 10.73 6.09
CA VAL A 357 -6.80 10.89 5.19
C VAL A 357 -6.80 12.31 4.67
N ALA A 358 -5.62 12.92 4.61
CA ALA A 358 -5.39 14.20 3.93
C ALA A 358 -4.18 14.07 3.01
N SER A 359 -4.17 14.85 1.93
CA SER A 359 -3.04 15.00 1.00
C SER A 359 -2.95 16.48 0.63
N GLY A 360 -1.82 17.09 0.95
CA GLY A 360 -1.58 18.53 0.79
C GLY A 360 -2.02 19.37 1.99
N LEU A 361 -1.36 20.52 2.13
CA LEU A 361 -1.44 21.38 3.32
C LEU A 361 -2.85 21.94 3.55
N LEU A 362 -3.60 22.17 2.46
CA LEU A 362 -4.99 22.63 2.54
C LEU A 362 -5.90 21.59 3.20
N TYR A 363 -5.81 20.33 2.77
CA TYR A 363 -6.62 19.26 3.37
C TYR A 363 -6.16 18.91 4.78
N GLU A 364 -4.87 19.06 5.10
CA GLU A 364 -4.39 18.94 6.48
C GLU A 364 -4.91 20.04 7.41
N ARG A 365 -5.13 21.25 6.88
CA ARG A 365 -5.82 22.31 7.62
C ARG A 365 -7.28 21.95 7.88
N PHE A 366 -8.00 21.48 6.87
CA PHE A 366 -9.36 20.98 7.06
C PHE A 366 -9.41 19.82 8.05
N LEU A 367 -8.46 18.88 7.96
CA LEU A 367 -8.37 17.71 8.83
C LEU A 367 -8.27 18.11 10.31
N ARG A 368 -7.44 19.10 10.64
CA ARG A 368 -7.33 19.62 12.01
C ARG A 368 -8.65 20.22 12.51
N ILE A 369 -9.38 20.92 11.64
CA ILE A 369 -10.70 21.49 11.95
C ILE A 369 -11.73 20.38 12.13
N MET A 370 -11.72 19.35 11.28
CA MET A 370 -12.57 18.16 11.43
C MET A 370 -12.34 17.51 12.79
N MET A 371 -11.07 17.26 13.16
CA MET A 371 -10.70 16.70 14.46
C MET A 371 -11.23 17.55 15.61
N LEU A 372 -11.01 18.87 15.58
CA LEU A 372 -11.49 19.77 16.62
C LEU A 372 -13.03 19.77 16.71
N SER A 373 -13.73 19.76 15.57
CA SER A 373 -15.19 19.70 15.54
C SER A 373 -15.74 18.42 16.17
N VAL A 374 -15.08 17.28 15.97
CA VAL A 374 -15.43 16.01 16.65
C VAL A 374 -15.26 16.17 18.16
N LEU A 375 -14.10 16.63 18.62
CA LEU A 375 -13.75 16.70 20.04
C LEU A 375 -14.66 17.67 20.80
N ARG A 376 -15.13 18.73 20.16
CA ARG A 376 -16.09 19.68 20.74
C ARG A 376 -17.50 19.08 20.91
N ASN A 377 -17.82 18.04 20.14
CA ASN A 377 -19.17 17.47 20.07
C ASN A 377 -19.27 16.04 20.66
N THR A 378 -18.21 15.52 21.28
CA THR A 378 -18.25 14.23 21.98
C THR A 378 -17.60 14.30 23.36
N LYS A 379 -18.14 13.51 24.30
CA LYS A 379 -17.51 13.26 25.61
C LYS A 379 -16.76 11.92 25.64
N THR A 380 -16.88 11.15 24.57
CA THR A 380 -16.27 9.83 24.44
C THR A 380 -14.79 9.99 24.13
N PRO A 381 -13.88 9.25 24.78
CA PRO A 381 -12.47 9.26 24.41
C PRO A 381 -12.29 8.95 22.92
N VAL A 382 -11.56 9.78 22.21
CA VAL A 382 -11.37 9.66 20.76
C VAL A 382 -9.97 9.16 20.44
N LYS A 383 -9.88 8.20 19.52
CA LYS A 383 -8.63 7.78 18.88
C LYS A 383 -8.71 8.03 17.37
N PHE A 384 -7.84 8.89 16.86
CA PHE A 384 -7.72 9.17 15.43
C PHE A 384 -6.69 8.26 14.76
N TRP A 385 -7.00 7.82 13.55
CA TRP A 385 -6.15 6.96 12.74
C TRP A 385 -5.88 7.66 11.41
N PHE A 386 -4.62 7.72 10.99
CA PHE A 386 -4.22 8.41 9.76
C PHE A 386 -3.29 7.57 8.91
N LEU A 387 -3.38 7.71 7.58
CA LEU A 387 -2.39 7.11 6.67
C LEU A 387 -1.08 7.92 6.70
N LYS A 388 -0.05 7.35 7.31
CA LYS A 388 1.25 8.03 7.53
C LYS A 388 1.85 8.64 6.26
N ASN A 389 1.82 7.90 5.15
CA ASN A 389 2.54 8.25 3.91
C ASN A 389 2.01 9.47 3.16
N TYR A 390 0.80 9.94 3.50
CA TYR A 390 0.14 11.04 2.82
C TYR A 390 0.19 12.34 3.62
N LEU A 391 0.62 12.27 4.87
CA LEU A 391 0.78 13.44 5.75
C LEU A 391 2.14 14.10 5.52
N SER A 392 2.13 15.42 5.55
CA SER A 392 3.31 16.27 5.52
C SER A 392 4.16 16.08 6.78
N PRO A 393 5.48 16.33 6.69
CA PRO A 393 6.33 16.38 7.88
C PRO A 393 5.79 17.33 8.94
N THR A 394 5.30 18.50 8.54
CA THR A 394 4.74 19.52 9.45
C THR A 394 3.54 18.99 10.22
N PHE A 395 2.62 18.26 9.58
CA PHE A 395 1.47 17.67 10.29
C PHE A 395 1.93 16.62 11.30
N LYS A 396 2.89 15.77 10.92
CA LYS A 396 3.47 14.73 11.80
C LYS A 396 4.17 15.34 13.02
N GLU A 397 4.84 16.49 12.86
CA GLU A 397 5.45 17.23 13.96
C GLU A 397 4.40 17.84 14.91
N VAL A 398 3.28 18.35 14.39
CA VAL A 398 2.28 19.09 15.16
C VAL A 398 1.30 18.20 15.91
N ILE A 399 0.89 17.05 15.33
CA ILE A 399 -0.17 16.22 15.91
C ILE A 399 0.07 15.72 17.36
N PRO A 400 1.31 15.43 17.81
CA PRO A 400 1.56 15.10 19.22
C PRO A 400 1.17 16.24 20.17
N HIS A 401 1.42 17.50 19.78
CA HIS A 401 1.07 18.68 20.58
C HIS A 401 -0.45 18.87 20.62
N MET A 402 -1.12 18.71 19.49
CA MET A 402 -2.58 18.73 19.43
C MET A 402 -3.21 17.62 20.29
N ALA A 403 -2.65 16.41 20.26
CA ALA A 403 -3.13 15.29 21.05
C ALA A 403 -3.06 15.57 22.56
N LYS A 404 -1.99 16.24 23.00
CA LYS A 404 -1.81 16.69 24.38
C LYS A 404 -2.79 17.80 24.76
N GLU A 405 -2.93 18.82 23.92
CA GLU A 405 -3.79 19.99 24.17
C GLU A 405 -5.27 19.61 24.21
N TYR A 406 -5.71 18.82 23.23
CA TYR A 406 -7.13 18.47 23.07
C TYR A 406 -7.51 17.11 23.69
N GLY A 407 -6.56 16.39 24.28
CA GLY A 407 -6.83 15.17 25.04
C GLY A 407 -7.32 13.98 24.20
N PHE A 408 -6.74 13.76 23.02
CA PHE A 408 -7.07 12.60 22.16
C PHE A 408 -5.89 11.66 21.97
N GLN A 409 -6.17 10.42 21.56
CA GLN A 409 -5.16 9.46 21.13
C GLN A 409 -5.06 9.46 19.61
N TYR A 410 -3.90 9.10 19.07
CA TYR A 410 -3.77 8.89 17.63
C TYR A 410 -2.81 7.77 17.29
N GLU A 411 -2.93 7.24 16.07
CA GLU A 411 -2.01 6.26 15.52
C GLU A 411 -1.82 6.47 14.01
N LEU A 412 -0.57 6.36 13.55
CA LEU A 412 -0.21 6.49 12.14
C LEU A 412 -0.09 5.09 11.53
N VAL A 413 -1.09 4.70 10.75
CA VAL A 413 -1.15 3.40 10.07
C VAL A 413 -0.55 3.51 8.67
N GLN A 414 0.05 2.43 8.21
CA GLN A 414 0.69 2.36 6.89
C GLN A 414 0.74 0.90 6.46
N TYR A 415 0.34 0.67 5.21
CA TYR A 415 0.29 -0.63 4.55
C TYR A 415 0.77 -0.41 3.11
N LYS A 416 1.64 -1.26 2.55
CA LYS A 416 2.07 -1.14 1.16
C LYS A 416 1.01 -1.77 0.25
N TRP A 417 0.73 -1.13 -0.89
CA TRP A 417 -0.10 -1.71 -1.93
C TRP A 417 0.52 -3.04 -2.42
N PRO A 418 -0.17 -4.19 -2.31
CA PRO A 418 0.42 -5.48 -2.67
C PRO A 418 0.78 -5.58 -4.16
N HIS A 419 1.90 -6.23 -4.48
CA HIS A 419 2.39 -6.35 -5.86
C HIS A 419 1.42 -7.08 -6.81
N TRP A 420 0.61 -8.00 -6.27
CA TRP A 420 -0.36 -8.77 -7.04
C TRP A 420 -1.65 -8.00 -7.34
N LEU A 421 -1.91 -6.92 -6.61
CA LEU A 421 -3.10 -6.08 -6.78
C LEU A 421 -2.79 -4.96 -7.78
N HIS A 422 -3.64 -4.78 -8.79
CA HIS A 422 -3.45 -3.80 -9.84
C HIS A 422 -3.19 -2.40 -9.25
N GLN A 423 -2.07 -1.78 -9.60
CA GLN A 423 -1.66 -0.51 -9.01
C GLN A 423 -2.37 0.68 -9.66
N GLN A 424 -2.48 1.77 -8.92
CA GLN A 424 -2.91 3.08 -9.44
C GLN A 424 -1.69 3.98 -9.56
N THR A 425 -1.67 4.81 -10.60
CA THR A 425 -0.57 5.77 -10.85
C THR A 425 -0.88 7.16 -10.30
N GLU A 426 -2.15 7.54 -10.27
CA GLU A 426 -2.61 8.83 -9.75
C GLU A 426 -2.73 8.80 -8.22
N LYS A 427 -2.13 9.79 -7.56
CA LYS A 427 -2.11 9.88 -6.08
C LYS A 427 -3.52 9.84 -5.48
N GLN A 428 -4.47 10.57 -6.08
CA GLN A 428 -5.85 10.61 -5.63
C GLN A 428 -6.54 9.23 -5.70
N ARG A 429 -6.38 8.50 -6.80
CA ARG A 429 -6.94 7.14 -6.95
C ARG A 429 -6.30 6.15 -5.97
N ILE A 430 -5.00 6.30 -5.67
CA ILE A 430 -4.35 5.50 -4.63
C ILE A 430 -4.99 5.78 -3.26
N ILE A 431 -5.17 7.05 -2.88
CA ILE A 431 -5.82 7.44 -1.61
C ILE A 431 -7.23 6.86 -1.51
N TRP A 432 -8.02 6.95 -2.57
CA TRP A 432 -9.34 6.32 -2.63
C TRP A 432 -9.29 4.81 -2.43
N GLY A 433 -8.29 4.15 -3.00
CA GLY A 433 -8.04 2.73 -2.75
C GLY A 433 -7.80 2.43 -1.27
N TYR A 434 -6.97 3.22 -0.58
CA TYR A 434 -6.74 3.03 0.86
C TYR A 434 -7.96 3.30 1.75
N LYS A 435 -8.90 4.15 1.30
CA LYS A 435 -10.18 4.34 2.02
C LYS A 435 -11.02 3.06 2.07
N ILE A 436 -10.89 2.13 1.11
CA ILE A 436 -11.82 0.99 1.01
C ILE A 436 -11.15 -0.40 0.95
N LEU A 437 -10.03 -0.54 0.23
CA LEU A 437 -9.48 -1.86 -0.12
C LEU A 437 -8.76 -2.57 1.03
N PHE A 438 -8.31 -1.83 2.05
CA PHE A 438 -7.41 -2.37 3.09
C PHE A 438 -7.96 -2.25 4.51
N LEU A 439 -9.24 -1.93 4.69
CA LEU A 439 -9.86 -1.71 6.01
C LEU A 439 -9.73 -2.92 6.95
N ASP A 440 -9.67 -4.14 6.42
CA ASP A 440 -9.50 -5.38 7.19
C ASP A 440 -8.11 -5.54 7.80
N VAL A 441 -7.08 -5.03 7.12
CA VAL A 441 -5.65 -5.24 7.47
C VAL A 441 -4.94 -3.98 7.96
N LEU A 442 -5.50 -2.80 7.71
CA LEU A 442 -4.88 -1.52 8.09
C LEU A 442 -4.93 -1.29 9.61
N PHE A 443 -5.94 -1.85 10.28
CA PHE A 443 -6.15 -1.71 11.72
C PHE A 443 -5.90 -3.02 12.47
N PRO A 444 -5.41 -2.96 13.71
CA PRO A 444 -5.28 -4.14 14.58
C PRO A 444 -6.63 -4.88 14.77
N LEU A 445 -6.58 -6.18 15.08
CA LEU A 445 -7.79 -6.97 15.33
C LEU A 445 -8.60 -6.49 16.56
N ALA A 446 -7.96 -5.83 17.51
CA ALA A 446 -8.60 -5.26 18.70
C ALA A 446 -9.58 -4.11 18.36
N VAL A 447 -9.44 -3.49 17.19
CA VAL A 447 -10.37 -2.45 16.74
C VAL A 447 -11.61 -3.12 16.17
N ASP A 448 -12.71 -2.99 16.90
CA ASP A 448 -14.01 -3.59 16.58
C ASP A 448 -14.75 -2.84 15.47
N LYS A 449 -14.74 -1.50 15.52
CA LYS A 449 -15.47 -0.62 14.63
C LYS A 449 -14.67 0.66 14.38
N ILE A 450 -14.70 1.15 13.14
CA ILE A 450 -14.02 2.39 12.71
C ILE A 450 -15.03 3.27 11.98
N ILE A 451 -14.95 4.59 12.17
CA ILE A 451 -15.73 5.57 11.41
C ILE A 451 -14.76 6.33 10.52
N PHE A 452 -14.99 6.34 9.21
CA PHE A 452 -14.28 7.23 8.31
C PHE A 452 -14.99 8.58 8.25
N VAL A 453 -14.22 9.66 8.40
CA VAL A 453 -14.70 11.04 8.25
C VAL A 453 -13.76 11.75 7.27
N ASP A 454 -14.29 12.29 6.18
CA ASP A 454 -13.47 13.04 5.22
C ASP A 454 -12.87 14.30 5.86
N ALA A 455 -11.70 14.71 5.38
CA ALA A 455 -10.92 15.77 6.02
C ALA A 455 -11.64 17.13 6.03
N ASP A 456 -12.50 17.39 5.04
CA ASP A 456 -13.27 18.63 4.90
C ASP A 456 -14.67 18.57 5.49
N GLN A 457 -14.99 17.55 6.29
CA GLN A 457 -16.23 17.48 7.05
C GLN A 457 -16.19 18.26 8.36
N ILE A 458 -17.30 18.91 8.70
CA ILE A 458 -17.53 19.49 10.02
C ILE A 458 -18.58 18.68 10.77
N VAL A 459 -18.24 18.24 11.98
CA VAL A 459 -19.09 17.41 12.84
C VAL A 459 -19.75 18.28 13.91
N ARG A 460 -21.08 18.19 14.01
CA ARG A 460 -21.94 18.96 14.94
C ARG A 460 -22.63 18.11 16.00
N HIS A 461 -22.45 16.79 15.96
CA HIS A 461 -23.13 15.83 16.84
C HIS A 461 -22.17 14.73 17.29
N ASP A 462 -22.54 14.02 18.36
CA ASP A 462 -21.72 12.96 18.92
C ASP A 462 -21.66 11.74 17.99
N LEU A 463 -20.49 11.50 17.38
CA LEU A 463 -20.22 10.35 16.52
C LEU A 463 -20.33 9.00 17.25
N LYS A 464 -20.41 8.99 18.59
CA LYS A 464 -20.80 7.79 19.35
C LYS A 464 -22.12 7.21 18.86
N GLU A 465 -23.05 8.04 18.41
CA GLU A 465 -24.31 7.55 17.82
C GLU A 465 -24.10 6.70 16.57
N LEU A 466 -23.11 7.02 15.71
CA LEU A 466 -22.73 6.18 14.57
C LEU A 466 -21.99 4.91 14.99
N ARG A 467 -21.11 5.02 15.99
CA ARG A 467 -20.44 3.85 16.58
C ARG A 467 -21.46 2.85 17.12
N ASP A 468 -22.50 3.33 17.77
CA ASP A 468 -23.52 2.49 18.41
C ASP A 468 -24.67 2.14 17.45
N PHE A 469 -24.68 2.69 16.23
CA PHE A 469 -25.73 2.45 15.24
C PHE A 469 -25.78 0.98 14.81
N ASP A 470 -26.98 0.42 14.76
CA ASP A 470 -27.23 -0.94 14.28
C ASP A 470 -27.13 -1.00 12.75
N LEU A 471 -26.21 -1.82 12.26
CA LEU A 471 -25.98 -2.04 10.84
C LEU A 471 -26.87 -3.14 10.25
N ASP A 472 -27.80 -3.72 11.01
CA ASP A 472 -28.66 -4.84 10.61
C ASP A 472 -27.84 -6.01 10.03
N GLY A 473 -26.68 -6.26 10.63
CA GLY A 473 -25.74 -7.29 10.17
C GLY A 473 -24.94 -6.95 8.91
N ALA A 474 -25.07 -5.76 8.34
CA ALA A 474 -24.19 -5.26 7.28
C ALA A 474 -22.78 -4.96 7.84
N PRO A 475 -21.70 -5.20 7.06
CA PRO A 475 -20.33 -4.90 7.49
C PRO A 475 -20.02 -3.40 7.54
N TYR A 476 -20.77 -2.56 6.83
CA TYR A 476 -20.59 -1.12 6.86
C TYR A 476 -21.89 -0.36 6.56
N GLY A 477 -21.96 0.87 7.04
CA GLY A 477 -23.06 1.79 6.79
C GLY A 477 -22.55 3.09 6.15
N TYR A 478 -23.24 3.55 5.11
CA TYR A 478 -22.90 4.75 4.36
C TYR A 478 -24.11 5.69 4.30
N THR A 479 -23.87 6.99 4.16
CA THR A 479 -24.92 7.97 3.92
C THR A 479 -25.29 8.01 2.42
N PRO A 480 -26.58 7.98 2.07
CA PRO A 480 -27.02 8.14 0.69
C PRO A 480 -26.88 9.60 0.22
N PHE A 481 -26.82 9.80 -1.11
CA PHE A 481 -26.94 11.14 -1.70
C PHE A 481 -28.26 11.81 -1.30
N CYS A 482 -28.18 13.11 -1.01
CA CYS A 482 -29.36 13.94 -0.82
C CYS A 482 -30.17 14.05 -2.11
N ASP A 483 -31.48 13.88 -1.99
CA ASP A 483 -32.43 13.98 -3.09
C ASP A 483 -33.30 15.24 -3.04
N SER A 484 -33.12 16.11 -2.04
CA SER A 484 -34.05 17.22 -1.79
C SER A 484 -33.85 18.46 -2.66
N ARG A 485 -32.63 18.75 -3.12
CA ARG A 485 -32.38 19.90 -4.00
C ARG A 485 -32.67 19.58 -5.47
N THR A 486 -33.85 19.97 -5.96
CA THR A 486 -34.37 19.59 -7.30
C THR A 486 -33.67 20.28 -8.47
N ASP A 487 -33.12 21.48 -8.28
CA ASP A 487 -32.35 22.21 -9.30
C ASP A 487 -31.03 21.53 -9.70
N MET A 488 -30.71 20.42 -9.05
CA MET A 488 -29.52 19.59 -9.29
C MET A 488 -29.86 18.24 -9.92
N ASP A 489 -31.13 17.98 -10.25
CA ASP A 489 -31.60 16.71 -10.82
C ASP A 489 -30.83 16.31 -12.10
N GLY A 490 -30.47 17.29 -12.93
CA GLY A 490 -29.69 17.05 -14.15
C GLY A 490 -28.27 16.49 -13.93
N TYR A 491 -27.72 16.65 -12.71
CA TYR A 491 -26.39 16.14 -12.35
C TYR A 491 -26.44 14.80 -11.60
N ARG A 492 -27.64 14.25 -11.33
CA ARG A 492 -27.81 12.98 -10.60
C ARG A 492 -27.59 11.78 -11.51
N PHE A 493 -26.34 11.56 -11.90
CA PHE A 493 -25.94 10.48 -12.80
C PHE A 493 -26.33 9.08 -12.29
N TRP A 494 -26.46 8.90 -10.97
CA TRP A 494 -26.87 7.62 -10.38
C TRP A 494 -28.35 7.27 -10.60
N LYS A 495 -29.17 8.22 -11.06
CA LYS A 495 -30.60 8.00 -11.37
C LYS A 495 -30.84 7.62 -12.83
N THR A 496 -29.79 7.52 -13.66
CA THR A 496 -29.90 7.15 -15.07
C THR A 496 -28.87 6.08 -15.46
N GLY A 497 -29.01 5.54 -16.67
CA GLY A 497 -28.02 4.66 -17.29
C GLY A 497 -27.66 3.42 -16.46
N TYR A 498 -26.35 3.15 -16.40
CA TYR A 498 -25.79 1.99 -15.72
C TYR A 498 -26.18 1.91 -14.24
N TRP A 499 -26.00 3.02 -13.50
CA TRP A 499 -26.22 3.03 -12.05
C TRP A 499 -27.69 2.80 -11.68
N ALA A 500 -28.63 3.41 -12.40
CA ALA A 500 -30.05 3.16 -12.15
C ALA A 500 -30.44 1.69 -12.38
N SER A 501 -29.95 1.10 -13.46
CA SER A 501 -30.18 -0.31 -13.78
C SER A 501 -29.58 -1.23 -12.71
N HIS A 502 -28.31 -0.99 -12.36
CA HIS A 502 -27.57 -1.80 -11.38
C HIS A 502 -28.17 -1.69 -9.97
N LEU A 503 -28.42 -0.48 -9.48
CA LEU A 503 -28.93 -0.26 -8.12
C LEU A 503 -30.41 -0.65 -7.97
N SER A 504 -31.18 -0.66 -9.06
CA SER A 504 -32.61 -0.92 -9.04
C SER A 504 -33.37 -0.02 -8.04
N ARG A 505 -33.71 -0.52 -6.85
CA ARG A 505 -34.40 0.25 -5.78
C ARG A 505 -33.47 0.70 -4.65
N ARG A 506 -32.18 0.37 -4.71
CA ARG A 506 -31.19 0.74 -3.70
C ARG A 506 -30.70 2.17 -3.95
N LYS A 507 -30.32 2.84 -2.88
CA LYS A 507 -29.74 4.18 -2.94
C LYS A 507 -28.29 4.12 -3.38
N TYR A 508 -27.83 5.20 -4.01
CA TYR A 508 -26.41 5.43 -4.26
C TYR A 508 -25.82 6.20 -3.07
N HIS A 509 -24.69 5.72 -2.55
CA HIS A 509 -24.09 6.18 -1.29
C HIS A 509 -22.79 6.97 -1.50
N ILE A 510 -22.48 7.88 -0.57
CA ILE A 510 -21.31 8.78 -0.61
C ILE A 510 -20.21 8.28 0.33
N SER A 511 -18.95 8.35 -0.10
CA SER A 511 -17.76 7.89 0.65
C SER A 511 -17.13 8.96 1.58
N ALA A 512 -17.88 10.01 1.93
CA ALA A 512 -17.41 11.11 2.78
C ALA A 512 -17.57 10.78 4.27
N LEU A 513 -18.61 10.02 4.64
CA LEU A 513 -18.83 9.52 6.01
C LEU A 513 -19.38 8.10 5.95
N TYR A 514 -18.69 7.16 6.60
CA TYR A 514 -19.17 5.80 6.73
C TYR A 514 -18.63 5.13 7.99
N VAL A 515 -19.37 4.13 8.48
CA VAL A 515 -18.99 3.32 9.64
C VAL A 515 -18.76 1.89 9.20
N VAL A 516 -17.73 1.23 9.74
CA VAL A 516 -17.34 -0.13 9.38
C VAL A 516 -17.26 -0.96 10.65
N ASP A 517 -18.08 -2.00 10.74
CA ASP A 517 -17.94 -3.07 11.73
C ASP A 517 -16.82 -4.00 11.26
N LEU A 518 -15.60 -3.76 11.75
CA LEU A 518 -14.40 -4.49 11.34
C LEU A 518 -14.48 -5.98 11.70
N LYS A 519 -15.15 -6.34 12.81
CA LYS A 519 -15.40 -7.74 13.14
C LYS A 519 -16.22 -8.42 12.06
N LYS A 520 -17.37 -7.84 11.70
CA LYS A 520 -18.22 -8.37 10.63
C LYS A 520 -17.50 -8.35 9.28
N PHE A 521 -16.83 -7.25 8.96
CA PHE A 521 -16.10 -7.04 7.71
C PHE A 521 -15.06 -8.13 7.47
N ARG A 522 -14.22 -8.42 8.49
CA ARG A 522 -13.22 -9.50 8.45
C ARG A 522 -13.89 -10.88 8.41
N ARG A 523 -14.92 -11.12 9.24
CA ARG A 523 -15.65 -12.40 9.32
C ARG A 523 -16.25 -12.84 7.98
N ILE A 524 -16.73 -11.91 7.17
CA ILE A 524 -17.30 -12.22 5.86
C ILE A 524 -16.30 -12.07 4.69
N ALA A 525 -15.03 -11.77 4.98
CA ALA A 525 -14.01 -11.43 3.97
C ALA A 525 -14.49 -10.34 3.00
N ALA A 526 -15.09 -9.27 3.53
CA ALA A 526 -15.56 -8.16 2.70
C ALA A 526 -14.39 -7.49 1.96
N GLY A 527 -13.24 -7.31 2.62
CA GLY A 527 -12.02 -6.75 2.03
C GLY A 527 -11.54 -7.55 0.82
N ASP A 528 -11.46 -8.89 0.94
CA ASP A 528 -11.02 -9.74 -0.16
C ASP A 528 -11.99 -9.73 -1.36
N ARG A 529 -13.29 -9.65 -1.10
CA ARG A 529 -14.31 -9.50 -2.15
C ARG A 529 -14.18 -8.16 -2.88
N LEU A 530 -13.97 -7.08 -2.13
CA LEU A 530 -13.75 -5.73 -2.68
C LEU A 530 -12.48 -5.70 -3.54
N ARG A 531 -11.36 -6.26 -3.06
CA ARG A 531 -10.10 -6.37 -3.83
C ARG A 531 -10.27 -7.24 -5.07
N GLY A 532 -10.98 -8.36 -4.99
CA GLY A 532 -11.27 -9.22 -6.13
C GLY A 532 -12.07 -8.51 -7.22
N GLN A 533 -13.14 -7.80 -6.84
CA GLN A 533 -13.93 -7.02 -7.79
C GLN A 533 -13.13 -5.85 -8.37
N TYR A 534 -12.36 -5.16 -7.53
CA TYR A 534 -11.47 -4.09 -7.95
C TYR A 534 -10.49 -4.59 -9.02
N GLN A 535 -9.83 -5.73 -8.81
CA GLN A 535 -8.86 -6.31 -9.75
C GLN A 535 -9.47 -6.56 -11.15
N VAL A 536 -10.75 -6.90 -11.22
CA VAL A 536 -11.47 -7.12 -12.48
C VAL A 536 -11.79 -5.80 -13.15
N LEU A 537 -12.34 -4.84 -12.40
CA LEU A 537 -12.79 -3.55 -12.96
C LEU A 537 -11.60 -2.66 -13.34
N SER A 538 -10.56 -2.59 -12.51
CA SER A 538 -9.45 -1.64 -12.65
C SER A 538 -8.58 -1.83 -13.89
N GLN A 539 -8.78 -2.92 -14.65
CA GLN A 539 -8.14 -3.12 -15.95
C GLN A 539 -8.63 -2.11 -17.00
N ASP A 540 -9.88 -1.63 -16.88
CA ASP A 540 -10.36 -0.48 -17.64
C ASP A 540 -10.09 0.81 -16.85
N PRO A 541 -9.23 1.71 -17.36
CA PRO A 541 -8.92 2.98 -16.67
C PRO A 541 -10.14 3.89 -16.51
N ASN A 542 -11.19 3.72 -17.32
CA ASN A 542 -12.42 4.50 -17.23
C ASN A 542 -13.42 3.95 -16.20
N SER A 543 -13.13 2.78 -15.63
CA SER A 543 -13.94 2.20 -14.56
C SER A 543 -13.70 2.93 -13.24
N LEU A 544 -14.69 2.83 -12.34
CA LEU A 544 -14.57 3.33 -10.96
C LEU A 544 -14.10 4.79 -10.94
N SER A 545 -14.91 5.68 -11.52
CA SER A 545 -14.59 7.11 -11.63
C SER A 545 -14.22 7.69 -10.26
N ASN A 546 -14.99 7.33 -9.22
CA ASN A 546 -14.64 7.59 -7.82
C ASN A 546 -14.49 6.24 -7.11
N LEU A 547 -13.28 5.67 -7.07
CA LEU A 547 -13.02 4.31 -6.59
C LEU A 547 -13.62 4.00 -5.21
N ASP A 548 -13.45 4.91 -4.25
CA ASP A 548 -13.92 4.76 -2.88
C ASP A 548 -15.45 4.79 -2.73
N GLN A 549 -16.15 5.37 -3.71
CA GLN A 549 -17.61 5.48 -3.74
C GLN A 549 -18.24 4.42 -4.65
N ASP A 550 -17.70 4.23 -5.85
CA ASP A 550 -18.25 3.35 -6.87
C ASP A 550 -18.08 1.89 -6.49
N LEU A 551 -16.96 1.49 -5.88
CA LEU A 551 -16.72 0.09 -5.56
C LEU A 551 -17.74 -0.46 -4.52
N PRO A 552 -18.01 0.22 -3.38
CA PRO A 552 -19.08 -0.21 -2.46
C PRO A 552 -20.47 -0.23 -3.11
N ASN A 553 -20.81 0.78 -3.93
CA ASN A 553 -22.12 0.83 -4.59
C ASN A 553 -22.26 -0.26 -5.67
N ASN A 554 -21.18 -0.60 -6.38
CA ASN A 554 -21.14 -1.71 -7.33
C ASN A 554 -21.34 -3.05 -6.59
N MET A 555 -20.70 -3.20 -5.43
CA MET A 555 -20.71 -4.43 -4.62
C MET A 555 -21.92 -4.57 -3.70
N ILE A 556 -22.90 -3.66 -3.75
CA ILE A 556 -24.01 -3.54 -2.78
C ILE A 556 -24.84 -4.83 -2.57
N TYR A 557 -24.86 -5.74 -3.56
CA TYR A 557 -25.56 -7.02 -3.46
C TYR A 557 -24.71 -8.14 -2.84
N GLN A 558 -23.39 -8.06 -2.97
CA GLN A 558 -22.43 -9.06 -2.47
C GLN A 558 -21.90 -8.70 -1.08
N VAL A 559 -21.79 -7.40 -0.83
CA VAL A 559 -21.36 -6.79 0.43
C VAL A 559 -22.40 -5.72 0.79
N ALA A 560 -23.27 -6.06 1.74
CA ALA A 560 -24.43 -5.24 2.07
C ALA A 560 -24.02 -3.86 2.60
N ILE A 561 -24.74 -2.81 2.18
CA ILE A 561 -24.66 -1.46 2.73
C ILE A 561 -25.88 -1.21 3.61
N LYS A 562 -25.66 -0.78 4.86
CA LYS A 562 -26.70 -0.13 5.64
C LYS A 562 -26.78 1.34 5.25
N SER A 563 -27.92 1.79 4.73
CA SER A 563 -28.14 3.22 4.50
C SER A 563 -28.32 3.95 5.83
N LEU A 564 -27.43 4.89 6.13
CA LEU A 564 -27.51 5.75 7.30
C LEU A 564 -28.59 6.83 7.12
N PRO A 565 -29.16 7.38 8.22
CA PRO A 565 -30.07 8.51 8.16
C PRO A 565 -29.47 9.71 7.42
N GLN A 566 -30.28 10.45 6.67
CA GLN A 566 -29.81 11.59 5.86
C GLN A 566 -29.20 12.71 6.72
N ASP A 567 -29.61 12.85 7.98
CA ASP A 567 -29.06 13.85 8.90
C ASP A 567 -27.55 13.71 9.12
N TRP A 568 -27.00 12.51 8.89
CA TRP A 568 -25.57 12.27 9.00
C TRP A 568 -24.74 12.87 7.89
N LEU A 569 -25.32 13.37 6.81
CA LEU A 569 -24.56 14.04 5.76
C LEU A 569 -25.38 15.12 5.08
N TRP A 570 -24.95 16.36 5.27
CA TRP A 570 -25.46 17.52 4.54
C TRP A 570 -24.38 18.11 3.65
N CYS A 571 -24.75 18.51 2.44
CA CYS A 571 -23.89 19.21 1.50
C CYS A 571 -24.73 20.26 0.76
N GLU A 572 -24.21 21.49 0.64
CA GLU A 572 -24.91 22.62 0.03
C GLU A 572 -25.37 22.31 -1.40
N THR A 573 -24.56 21.55 -2.14
CA THR A 573 -24.84 21.22 -3.54
C THR A 573 -26.02 20.28 -3.73
N TRP A 574 -26.37 19.41 -2.78
CA TRP A 574 -27.39 18.36 -3.01
C TRP A 574 -28.56 18.40 -2.01
N CYS A 575 -28.35 18.96 -0.83
CA CYS A 575 -29.35 19.03 0.22
C CYS A 575 -30.00 20.43 0.23
N ASP A 576 -31.28 20.50 0.59
CA ASP A 576 -32.00 21.76 0.79
C ASP A 576 -31.48 22.52 2.02
N ASP A 577 -31.72 23.83 2.06
CA ASP A 577 -31.19 24.70 3.13
C ASP A 577 -31.88 24.46 4.48
N GLU A 578 -33.15 24.02 4.50
CA GLU A 578 -33.89 23.74 5.74
C GLU A 578 -33.28 22.55 6.49
N SER A 579 -32.88 21.51 5.77
CA SER A 579 -32.25 20.30 6.31
C SER A 579 -30.89 20.56 6.96
N LYS A 580 -30.24 21.69 6.68
CA LYS A 580 -28.98 22.08 7.32
C LYS A 580 -29.12 22.25 8.84
N GLN A 581 -30.31 22.62 9.32
CA GLN A 581 -30.55 22.85 10.75
C GLN A 581 -30.48 21.55 11.57
N ARG A 582 -30.82 20.41 10.95
CA ARG A 582 -30.76 19.07 11.56
C ARG A 582 -29.52 18.28 11.17
N ALA A 583 -28.61 18.87 10.40
CA ALA A 583 -27.40 18.21 9.92
C ALA A 583 -26.44 17.91 11.08
N LYS A 584 -26.08 16.63 11.21
CA LYS A 584 -25.11 16.11 12.17
C LYS A 584 -23.68 16.26 11.67
N THR A 585 -23.46 16.13 10.37
CA THR A 585 -22.20 16.52 9.73
C THR A 585 -22.46 17.29 8.44
N ILE A 586 -21.51 18.14 8.07
CA ILE A 586 -21.55 18.96 6.86
C ILE A 586 -20.30 18.64 6.05
N ASP A 587 -20.51 18.19 4.81
CA ASP A 587 -19.47 17.95 3.81
C ASP A 587 -19.33 19.16 2.88
N LEU A 588 -18.10 19.62 2.69
CA LEU A 588 -17.77 20.75 1.81
C LEU A 588 -17.60 20.28 0.37
N CYS A 589 -18.66 19.64 -0.13
CA CYS A 589 -18.77 19.09 -1.47
C CYS A 589 -18.47 20.10 -2.58
N ASN A 590 -17.91 19.61 -3.69
CA ASN A 590 -17.70 20.44 -4.87
C ASN A 590 -19.03 20.80 -5.54
N ASN A 591 -19.14 22.02 -6.08
CA ASN A 591 -20.32 22.47 -6.81
C ASN A 591 -20.06 22.38 -8.33
N PRO A 592 -20.87 21.66 -9.11
CA PRO A 592 -20.68 21.57 -10.57
C PRO A 592 -21.09 22.86 -11.31
N LYS A 593 -21.86 23.75 -10.69
CA LYS A 593 -22.31 25.03 -11.29
C LYS A 593 -21.35 26.19 -11.02
N THR A 594 -20.55 26.13 -9.95
CA THR A 594 -19.69 27.23 -9.51
C THR A 594 -18.28 26.74 -9.19
N LYS A 595 -17.28 27.62 -9.30
CA LYS A 595 -15.89 27.31 -8.94
C LYS A 595 -15.43 28.12 -7.72
N GLU A 596 -16.26 28.15 -6.68
CA GLU A 596 -15.89 28.82 -5.42
C GLU A 596 -14.76 28.04 -4.72
N PRO A 597 -13.67 28.71 -4.27
CA PRO A 597 -12.62 28.04 -3.50
C PRO A 597 -13.14 27.45 -2.18
N LYS A 598 -12.69 26.24 -1.82
CA LYS A 598 -13.16 25.52 -0.62
C LYS A 598 -13.06 26.32 0.68
N LEU A 599 -11.98 27.09 0.90
CA LEU A 599 -11.84 27.93 2.11
C LEU A 599 -12.93 29.00 2.21
N LYS A 600 -13.31 29.60 1.08
CA LYS A 600 -14.37 30.61 1.03
C LYS A 600 -15.74 29.97 1.26
N ALA A 601 -15.98 28.82 0.64
CA ALA A 601 -17.18 28.04 0.87
C ALA A 601 -17.29 27.62 2.34
N ALA A 602 -16.22 27.16 2.97
CA ALA A 602 -16.19 26.73 4.36
C ALA A 602 -16.66 27.84 5.32
N ALA A 603 -16.04 29.02 5.25
CA ALA A 603 -16.37 30.16 6.10
C ALA A 603 -17.80 30.69 5.86
N ARG A 604 -18.31 30.57 4.63
CA ARG A 604 -19.67 31.00 4.27
C ARG A 604 -20.73 29.99 4.71
N ILE A 605 -20.47 28.70 4.53
CA ILE A 605 -21.42 27.62 4.80
C ILE A 605 -21.48 27.31 6.29
N VAL A 606 -20.34 27.31 7.00
CA VAL A 606 -20.25 26.87 8.39
C VAL A 606 -19.63 27.98 9.23
N PRO A 607 -20.43 28.83 9.90
CA PRO A 607 -19.90 29.98 10.66
C PRO A 607 -18.88 29.58 11.73
N GLU A 608 -19.10 28.46 12.43
CA GLU A 608 -18.19 27.95 13.46
C GLU A 608 -16.85 27.44 12.91
N TRP A 609 -16.72 27.27 11.58
CA TRP A 609 -15.46 26.91 10.94
C TRP A 609 -14.38 27.95 11.21
N VAL A 610 -14.75 29.23 11.20
CA VAL A 610 -13.82 30.34 11.45
C VAL A 610 -13.29 30.31 12.88
N GLU A 611 -14.12 29.89 13.83
CA GLU A 611 -13.72 29.77 15.24
C GLU A 611 -12.70 28.65 15.43
N TYR A 612 -12.97 27.46 14.89
CA TYR A 612 -12.03 26.32 14.93
C TYR A 612 -10.72 26.62 14.22
N ASP A 613 -10.78 27.21 13.03
CA ASP A 613 -9.59 27.62 12.27
C ASP A 613 -8.73 28.64 13.03
N THR A 614 -9.38 29.61 13.70
CA THR A 614 -8.68 30.61 14.51
C THR A 614 -7.99 29.99 15.72
N GLU A 615 -8.67 29.08 16.43
CA GLU A 615 -8.13 28.38 17.59
C GLU A 615 -6.89 27.53 17.20
N ILE A 616 -7.00 26.76 16.13
CA ILE A 616 -5.89 25.95 15.63
C ILE A 616 -4.71 26.84 15.22
N LYS A 617 -4.94 27.97 14.55
CA LYS A 617 -3.88 28.92 14.21
C LYS A 617 -3.17 29.45 15.45
N GLN A 618 -3.91 29.86 16.47
CA GLN A 618 -3.31 30.34 17.73
C GLN A 618 -2.42 29.28 18.38
N LEU A 619 -2.85 28.02 18.38
CA LEU A 619 -2.04 26.91 18.86
C LEU A 619 -0.75 26.73 18.04
N LEU A 620 -0.83 26.79 16.71
CA LEU A 620 0.34 26.66 15.83
C LEU A 620 1.33 27.81 16.02
N ASP A 621 0.82 29.05 16.10
CA ASP A 621 1.64 30.24 16.33
C ASP A 621 2.36 30.15 17.68
N HIS A 622 1.67 29.65 18.71
CA HIS A 622 2.26 29.42 20.02
C HIS A 622 3.41 28.39 19.96
N LEU A 623 3.18 27.24 19.31
CA LEU A 623 4.19 26.20 19.14
C LEU A 623 5.41 26.68 18.33
N GLU A 624 5.19 27.49 17.29
CA GLU A 624 6.27 28.06 16.50
C GLU A 624 7.11 29.04 17.32
N ASN A 625 6.47 29.86 18.16
CA ASN A 625 7.17 30.78 19.07
C ASN A 625 7.95 30.04 20.16
N GLU A 626 7.40 28.98 20.75
CA GLU A 626 8.14 28.13 21.70
C GLU A 626 9.38 27.50 21.06
N LYS A 627 9.25 26.99 19.82
CA LYS A 627 10.37 26.41 19.06
C LYS A 627 11.46 27.45 18.79
N LYS A 628 11.10 28.67 18.40
CA LYS A 628 12.05 29.78 18.19
C LYS A 628 12.79 30.15 19.48
N ASN A 629 12.08 30.24 20.60
CA ASN A 629 12.68 30.57 21.90
C ASN A 629 13.62 29.45 22.42
N ALA A 630 13.28 28.19 22.17
CA ALA A 630 14.13 27.05 22.51
C ALA A 630 15.44 27.01 21.69
N ILE A 631 15.41 27.45 20.43
CA ILE A 631 16.62 27.55 19.59
C ILE A 631 17.52 28.70 20.07
N LEU A 632 16.95 29.88 20.35
CA LEU A 632 17.70 31.03 20.85
C LEU A 632 18.39 30.76 22.19
N THR A 633 17.77 29.99 23.07
CA THR A 633 18.38 29.59 24.36
C THR A 633 19.45 28.51 24.24
N HIS A 634 19.47 27.75 23.13
CA HIS A 634 20.53 26.78 22.85
C HIS A 634 21.75 27.39 22.16
N ASP A 635 21.59 28.48 21.41
CA ASP A 635 22.71 29.20 20.79
C ASP A 635 23.42 30.16 21.77
N GLU A 636 22.82 30.44 22.94
CA GLU A 636 23.41 31.28 24.02
C GLU A 636 24.15 30.48 25.12
N LEU A 637 24.15 29.14 25.05
CA LEU A 637 24.88 28.21 25.94
C LEU A 637 26.05 27.56 25.21
#